data_AF-A0AAN7QAG5-F1
#
_entry.id   AF-A0AAN7QAG5-F1
#
_cell.length_a   1.000
_cell.length_b   1.000
_cell.length_c   1.000
_cell.angle_alpha   90.00
_cell.angle_beta   90.00
_cell.angle_gamma   90.00
#
_symmetry.space_group_name_H-M   'P 1'
#
loop_
_entity.id
_entity.type
_entity.pdbx_description
1 polymer ?
#
loop_
_entity_poly.entity_id
_entity_poly.type
_entity_poly.pdbx_seq_one_letter_code
_entity_poly.pdbx_strand_id
1 'polypeptide(L)'
;MTPVTVISGGQTGVDTAALLAAEAFSLPISGYVPLHYSNELGSYSIPERFRADLVETDTTASALRTELNIKQADGVLTLLSAEDGRSDVSKGTQLGIDYARALGKVENQLCFVDLTSLDLDADVERVVRWLVDRKVSKCAIGGPRESEVPGIERQAETFLLKVFDLLENISKASEHNTAKTASSSDLQVNG
;
A
#
# COMPACT_ATOMS: atom_id res chain seq x y z
N MET A 1 10.97 6.71 12.69
CA MET A 1 9.71 5.91 12.61
C MET A 1 10.06 4.56 11.99
N THR A 2 9.42 3.44 12.36
CA THR A 2 9.67 2.18 11.63
C THR A 2 9.18 2.34 10.19
N PRO A 3 9.95 1.94 9.16
CA PRO A 3 9.49 2.03 7.79
C PRO A 3 8.24 1.17 7.58
N VAL A 4 7.31 1.66 6.77
CA VAL A 4 6.10 0.91 6.41
C VAL A 4 6.49 -0.29 5.56
N THR A 5 5.95 -1.46 5.89
CA THR A 5 6.01 -2.65 5.04
C THR A 5 4.83 -2.64 4.08
N VAL A 6 5.10 -2.71 2.79
CA VAL A 6 4.07 -2.79 1.75
C VAL A 6 3.67 -4.26 1.56
N ILE A 7 2.38 -4.54 1.71
CA ILE A 7 1.78 -5.83 1.44
C ILE A 7 1.02 -5.76 0.12
N SER A 8 1.40 -6.60 -0.85
CA SER A 8 0.74 -6.66 -2.16
C SER A 8 0.44 -8.09 -2.56
N GLY A 9 -0.60 -8.27 -3.37
CA GLY A 9 -0.96 -9.58 -3.92
C GLY A 9 -0.31 -9.91 -5.27
N GLY A 10 0.43 -8.97 -5.88
CA GLY A 10 1.14 -9.20 -7.15
C GLY A 10 0.24 -9.35 -8.39
N GLN A 11 -1.02 -8.90 -8.36
CA GLN A 11 -1.79 -8.72 -9.59
C GLN A 11 -1.18 -7.58 -10.43
N THR A 12 -1.46 -7.54 -11.74
CA THR A 12 -1.18 -6.34 -12.56
C THR A 12 -1.94 -5.12 -12.02
N GLY A 13 -1.60 -3.92 -12.49
CA GLY A 13 -2.29 -2.70 -12.04
C GLY A 13 -1.79 -2.25 -10.67
N VAL A 14 -2.71 -2.02 -9.74
CA VAL A 14 -2.38 -1.42 -8.43
C VAL A 14 -1.41 -2.29 -7.60
N ASP A 15 -1.57 -3.61 -7.64
CA ASP A 15 -0.71 -4.53 -6.89
C ASP A 15 0.76 -4.45 -7.35
N THR A 16 1.02 -4.46 -8.68
CA THR A 16 2.37 -4.26 -9.25
C THR A 16 2.90 -2.88 -8.94
N ALA A 17 2.08 -1.83 -9.10
CA ALA A 17 2.47 -0.46 -8.79
C ALA A 17 2.94 -0.29 -7.34
N ALA A 18 2.28 -0.98 -6.39
CA ALA A 18 2.69 -0.99 -5.00
C ALA A 18 4.07 -1.63 -4.78
N LEU A 19 4.37 -2.73 -5.48
CA LEU A 19 5.69 -3.38 -5.44
C LEU A 19 6.78 -2.48 -6.02
N LEU A 20 6.52 -1.85 -7.17
CA LEU A 20 7.46 -0.93 -7.82
C LEU A 20 7.75 0.31 -6.97
N ALA A 21 6.72 0.94 -6.41
CA ALA A 21 6.88 2.11 -5.55
C ALA A 21 7.62 1.75 -4.24
N ALA A 22 7.35 0.57 -3.66
CA ALA A 22 8.08 0.10 -2.49
C ALA A 22 9.58 -0.13 -2.80
N GLU A 23 9.89 -0.75 -3.94
CA GLU A 23 11.27 -0.95 -4.43
C GLU A 23 12.01 0.39 -4.59
N ALA A 24 11.37 1.39 -5.20
CA ALA A 24 11.96 2.72 -5.42
C ALA A 24 12.37 3.42 -4.12
N PHE A 25 11.67 3.17 -3.02
CA PHE A 25 11.95 3.73 -1.70
C PHE A 25 12.66 2.74 -0.75
N SER A 26 13.10 1.58 -1.25
CA SER A 26 13.70 0.51 -0.43
C SER A 26 12.84 0.13 0.78
N LEU A 27 11.51 0.18 0.62
CA LEU A 27 10.57 -0.22 1.65
C LEU A 27 10.50 -1.76 1.72
N PRO A 28 10.36 -2.35 2.92
CA PRO A 28 10.12 -3.78 3.04
C PRO A 28 8.85 -4.19 2.28
N ILE A 29 8.96 -5.28 1.53
CA ILE A 29 7.84 -5.90 0.81
C ILE A 29 7.43 -7.18 1.54
N SER A 30 6.13 -7.46 1.52
CA SER A 30 5.59 -8.75 1.92
C SER A 30 4.32 -9.04 1.11
N GLY A 31 3.77 -10.24 1.21
CA GLY A 31 2.49 -10.55 0.63
C GLY A 31 2.30 -12.01 0.30
N TYR A 32 1.04 -12.39 0.23
CA TYR A 32 0.58 -13.65 -0.32
C TYR A 32 0.17 -13.44 -1.77
N VAL A 33 0.58 -14.36 -2.63
CA VAL A 33 0.28 -14.37 -4.07
C VAL A 33 -0.34 -15.70 -4.47
N PRO A 34 -1.11 -15.77 -5.57
CA PRO A 34 -1.63 -17.04 -6.06
C PRO A 34 -0.51 -18.04 -6.37
N LEU A 35 -0.84 -19.33 -6.30
CA LEU A 35 0.05 -20.43 -6.70
C LEU A 35 0.64 -20.19 -8.10
N HIS A 36 1.89 -20.56 -8.27
CA HIS A 36 2.76 -20.29 -9.42
C HIS A 36 3.03 -18.81 -9.68
N TYR A 37 3.02 -17.96 -8.64
CA TYR A 37 3.17 -16.51 -8.79
C TYR A 37 2.28 -15.94 -9.90
N SER A 38 1.05 -16.44 -9.98
CA SER A 38 0.16 -16.19 -11.10
C SER A 38 -0.61 -14.88 -10.94
N ASN A 39 -0.82 -14.21 -12.06
CA ASN A 39 -1.69 -13.05 -12.17
C ASN A 39 -2.47 -13.12 -13.51
N GLU A 40 -3.12 -12.05 -13.95
CA GLU A 40 -3.93 -12.11 -15.17
C GLU A 40 -3.14 -12.36 -16.47
N LEU A 41 -1.82 -12.17 -16.43
CA LEU A 41 -0.93 -12.47 -17.57
C LEU A 41 -0.48 -13.94 -17.60
N GLY A 42 -0.85 -14.74 -16.59
CA GLY A 42 -0.54 -16.16 -16.50
C GLY A 42 0.29 -16.54 -15.28
N SER A 43 0.96 -17.70 -15.38
CA SER A 43 1.85 -18.22 -14.33
C SER A 43 3.24 -17.61 -14.43
N TYR A 44 3.86 -17.38 -13.27
CA TYR A 44 5.18 -16.77 -13.14
C TYR A 44 5.27 -15.37 -13.77
N SER A 45 4.17 -14.64 -13.77
CA SER A 45 4.07 -13.30 -14.35
C SER A 45 4.53 -12.19 -13.39
N ILE A 46 4.57 -12.47 -12.08
CA ILE A 46 5.17 -11.55 -11.11
C ILE A 46 6.69 -11.52 -11.31
N PRO A 47 7.34 -10.34 -11.39
CA PRO A 47 8.78 -10.24 -11.61
C PRO A 47 9.59 -11.01 -10.56
N GLU A 48 10.62 -11.73 -11.02
CA GLU A 48 11.43 -12.64 -10.17
C GLU A 48 12.04 -11.94 -8.96
N ARG A 49 12.48 -10.68 -9.12
CA ARG A 49 13.07 -9.88 -8.05
C ARG A 49 12.16 -9.66 -6.84
N PHE A 50 10.84 -9.74 -7.00
CA PHE A 50 9.88 -9.62 -5.90
C PHE A 50 9.55 -10.97 -5.23
N ARG A 51 9.84 -12.09 -5.89
CA ARG A 51 9.36 -13.41 -5.44
C ARG A 51 10.00 -13.87 -4.13
N ALA A 52 11.20 -13.39 -3.83
CA ALA A 52 11.90 -13.70 -2.59
C ALA A 52 11.16 -13.15 -1.35
N ASP A 53 10.36 -12.09 -1.51
CA ASP A 53 9.62 -11.42 -0.44
C ASP A 53 8.14 -11.80 -0.41
N LEU A 54 7.69 -12.65 -1.36
CA LEU A 54 6.30 -13.04 -1.55
C LEU A 54 6.10 -14.53 -1.29
N VAL A 55 4.98 -14.87 -0.67
CA VAL A 55 4.62 -16.24 -0.28
C VAL A 55 3.48 -16.74 -1.16
N GLU A 56 3.69 -17.87 -1.84
CA GLU A 56 2.61 -18.49 -2.62
C GLU A 56 1.53 -19.08 -1.70
N THR A 57 0.27 -18.94 -2.11
CA THR A 57 -0.83 -19.73 -1.58
C THR A 57 -0.86 -21.12 -2.22
N ASP A 58 -1.62 -22.03 -1.65
CA ASP A 58 -1.84 -23.39 -2.16
C ASP A 58 -2.84 -23.48 -3.33
N THR A 59 -3.43 -22.35 -3.72
CA THR A 59 -4.40 -22.22 -4.80
C THR A 59 -4.07 -21.06 -5.73
N THR A 60 -4.53 -21.13 -6.98
CA THR A 60 -4.46 -20.03 -7.97
C THR A 60 -5.58 -19.01 -7.78
N ALA A 61 -6.53 -19.25 -6.88
CA ALA A 61 -7.65 -18.34 -6.61
C ALA A 61 -7.19 -17.08 -5.86
N SER A 62 -7.58 -15.90 -6.38
CA SER A 62 -7.24 -14.61 -5.76
C SER A 62 -7.91 -14.35 -4.41
N ALA A 63 -8.98 -15.08 -4.08
CA ALA A 63 -9.70 -14.87 -2.83
C ALA A 63 -8.81 -15.13 -1.59
N LEU A 64 -8.10 -16.26 -1.56
CA LEU A 64 -7.28 -16.64 -0.40
C LEU A 64 -6.11 -15.67 -0.18
N ARG A 65 -5.38 -15.33 -1.25
CA ARG A 65 -4.26 -14.38 -1.14
C ARG A 65 -4.71 -13.01 -0.66
N THR A 66 -5.88 -12.53 -1.12
CA THR A 66 -6.47 -11.26 -0.67
C THR A 66 -6.84 -11.30 0.80
N GLU A 67 -7.51 -12.38 1.26
CA GLU A 67 -7.85 -12.55 2.68
C GLU A 67 -6.60 -12.54 3.56
N LEU A 68 -5.58 -13.34 3.21
CA LEU A 68 -4.34 -13.43 3.98
C LEU A 68 -3.60 -12.09 4.05
N ASN A 69 -3.56 -11.34 2.94
CA ASN A 69 -2.95 -10.01 2.88
C ASN A 69 -3.66 -9.01 3.80
N ILE A 70 -4.99 -8.98 3.77
CA ILE A 70 -5.79 -8.11 4.66
C ILE A 70 -5.61 -8.53 6.13
N LYS A 71 -5.57 -9.83 6.41
CA LYS A 71 -5.42 -10.37 7.76
C LYS A 71 -4.11 -9.94 8.42
N GLN A 72 -2.99 -9.96 7.69
CA GLN A 72 -1.68 -9.60 8.24
C GLN A 72 -1.38 -8.09 8.27
N ALA A 73 -2.19 -7.27 7.59
CA ALA A 73 -1.98 -5.83 7.51
C ALA A 73 -2.52 -5.09 8.73
N ASP A 74 -1.88 -4.01 9.14
CA ASP A 74 -2.39 -3.08 10.16
C ASP A 74 -3.44 -2.14 9.57
N GLY A 75 -3.31 -1.83 8.28
CA GLY A 75 -4.23 -1.00 7.51
C GLY A 75 -4.29 -1.42 6.04
N VAL A 76 -5.41 -1.10 5.40
CA VAL A 76 -5.68 -1.41 4.00
C VAL A 76 -5.89 -0.10 3.23
N LEU A 77 -4.99 0.19 2.29
CA LEU A 77 -5.13 1.26 1.32
C LEU A 77 -5.72 0.68 0.03
N THR A 78 -6.89 1.15 -0.36
CA THR A 78 -7.57 0.75 -1.58
C THR A 78 -7.59 1.91 -2.56
N LEU A 79 -6.91 1.73 -3.70
CA LEU A 79 -6.93 2.69 -4.79
C LEU A 79 -8.08 2.34 -5.74
N LEU A 80 -8.85 3.35 -6.10
CA LEU A 80 -10.02 3.29 -6.97
C LEU A 80 -9.73 4.09 -8.26
N SER A 81 -10.47 3.78 -9.32
CA SER A 81 -10.55 4.64 -10.49
C SER A 81 -11.96 4.56 -11.07
N ALA A 82 -12.58 5.71 -11.30
CA ALA A 82 -13.95 5.85 -11.78
C ALA A 82 -14.04 6.02 -13.32
N GLU A 83 -13.07 5.49 -14.09
CA GLU A 83 -12.99 5.74 -15.53
C GLU A 83 -14.15 5.18 -16.38
N ASP A 84 -14.97 4.25 -15.88
CA ASP A 84 -16.00 3.61 -16.68
C ASP A 84 -17.41 4.24 -16.57
N GLY A 85 -17.55 5.38 -15.86
CA GLY A 85 -18.86 6.00 -15.65
C GLY A 85 -19.86 5.08 -14.92
N ARG A 86 -19.35 3.99 -14.34
CA ARG A 86 -20.07 3.12 -13.42
C ARG A 86 -19.66 3.56 -12.04
N SER A 87 -20.65 3.98 -11.28
CA SER A 87 -20.59 4.25 -9.85
C SER A 87 -20.22 3.03 -8.99
N ASP A 88 -19.68 1.96 -9.58
CA ASP A 88 -19.54 0.65 -8.97
C ASP A 88 -18.06 0.29 -8.87
N VAL A 89 -17.55 0.34 -7.63
CA VAL A 89 -16.26 -0.22 -7.23
C VAL A 89 -16.05 -1.59 -7.92
N SER A 90 -14.91 -1.82 -8.57
CA SER A 90 -14.67 -3.09 -9.29
C SER A 90 -14.91 -4.30 -8.38
N LYS A 91 -15.40 -5.43 -8.92
CA LYS A 91 -15.76 -6.61 -8.11
C LYS A 91 -14.63 -7.06 -7.17
N GLY A 92 -13.38 -7.00 -7.64
CA GLY A 92 -12.21 -7.34 -6.82
C GLY A 92 -11.97 -6.34 -5.68
N THR A 93 -12.22 -5.06 -5.95
CA THR A 93 -12.07 -3.98 -4.98
C THR A 93 -13.18 -4.01 -3.92
N GLN A 94 -14.43 -4.25 -4.33
CA GLN A 94 -15.56 -4.44 -3.41
C GLN A 94 -15.36 -5.67 -2.53
N LEU A 95 -14.82 -6.75 -3.09
CA LEU A 95 -14.47 -7.95 -2.34
C LEU A 95 -13.39 -7.67 -1.26
N GLY A 96 -12.40 -6.83 -1.54
CA GLY A 96 -11.41 -6.39 -0.55
C GLY A 96 -12.04 -5.59 0.60
N ILE A 97 -12.99 -4.71 0.29
CA ILE A 97 -13.77 -3.95 1.27
C ILE A 97 -14.62 -4.88 2.15
N ASP A 98 -15.30 -5.83 1.52
CA ASP A 98 -16.16 -6.79 2.21
C ASP A 98 -15.36 -7.72 3.11
N TYR A 99 -14.19 -8.19 2.67
CA TYR A 99 -13.27 -8.96 3.50
C TYR A 99 -12.75 -8.17 4.69
N ALA A 100 -12.33 -6.92 4.48
CA ALA A 100 -11.84 -6.08 5.57
C ALA A 100 -12.91 -5.89 6.65
N ARG A 101 -14.16 -5.64 6.24
CA ARG A 101 -15.32 -5.57 7.15
C ARG A 101 -15.59 -6.90 7.84
N ALA A 102 -15.59 -8.02 7.11
CA ALA A 102 -15.84 -9.36 7.65
C ALA A 102 -14.77 -9.81 8.65
N LEU A 103 -13.52 -9.41 8.46
CA LEU A 103 -12.40 -9.67 9.37
C LEU A 103 -12.34 -8.70 10.56
N GLY A 104 -13.33 -7.82 10.70
CA GLY A 104 -13.42 -6.88 11.82
C GLY A 104 -12.41 -5.74 11.77
N LYS A 105 -11.86 -5.41 10.58
CA LYS A 105 -11.09 -4.17 10.44
C LYS A 105 -12.03 -3.01 10.73
N VAL A 106 -11.65 -2.21 11.72
CA VAL A 106 -12.40 -1.02 12.09
C VAL A 106 -12.18 0.08 11.05
N GLU A 107 -13.13 1.00 10.93
CA GLU A 107 -13.15 2.02 9.87
C GLU A 107 -11.83 2.81 9.76
N ASN A 108 -11.15 3.04 10.88
CA ASN A 108 -9.87 3.77 10.89
C ASN A 108 -8.67 2.96 10.35
N GLN A 109 -8.82 1.67 10.06
CA GLN A 109 -7.81 0.82 9.40
C GLN A 109 -8.01 0.75 7.89
N LEU A 110 -9.02 1.42 7.35
CA LEU A 110 -9.31 1.43 5.92
C LEU A 110 -9.08 2.85 5.37
N CYS A 111 -8.39 2.93 4.24
CA CYS A 111 -8.17 4.17 3.53
C CYS A 111 -8.50 3.97 2.05
N PHE A 112 -9.37 4.83 1.51
CA PHE A 112 -9.78 4.80 0.11
C PHE A 112 -9.27 6.03 -0.61
N VAL A 113 -8.77 5.88 -1.83
CA VAL A 113 -8.35 7.00 -2.69
C VAL A 113 -8.91 6.75 -4.09
N ASP A 114 -9.61 7.73 -4.64
CA ASP A 114 -9.97 7.74 -6.06
C ASP A 114 -8.86 8.44 -6.85
N LEU A 115 -8.18 7.70 -7.72
CA LEU A 115 -7.08 8.25 -8.53
C LEU A 115 -7.58 9.21 -9.63
N THR A 116 -8.89 9.34 -9.82
CA THR A 116 -9.52 10.34 -10.68
C THR A 116 -9.90 11.64 -9.93
N SER A 117 -9.59 11.71 -8.63
CA SER A 117 -9.82 12.89 -7.78
C SER A 117 -9.19 14.16 -8.36
N LEU A 118 -9.90 15.28 -8.18
CA LEU A 118 -9.46 16.60 -8.65
C LEU A 118 -8.23 17.12 -7.88
N ASP A 119 -7.96 16.59 -6.68
CA ASP A 119 -6.87 17.04 -5.81
C ASP A 119 -6.11 15.85 -5.23
N LEU A 120 -5.29 15.22 -6.07
CA LEU A 120 -4.45 14.10 -5.68
C LEU A 120 -3.38 14.47 -4.64
N ASP A 121 -2.94 15.73 -4.58
CA ASP A 121 -1.94 16.14 -3.61
C ASP A 121 -2.56 16.20 -2.19
N ALA A 122 -3.81 16.66 -2.05
CA ALA A 122 -4.54 16.54 -0.79
C ALA A 122 -4.79 15.08 -0.38
N ASP A 123 -5.03 14.20 -1.35
CA ASP A 123 -5.17 12.76 -1.10
C ASP A 123 -3.84 12.11 -0.65
N VAL A 124 -2.69 12.52 -1.21
CA VAL A 124 -1.37 12.12 -0.74
C VAL A 124 -1.18 12.49 0.74
N GLU A 125 -1.46 13.75 1.11
CA GLU A 125 -1.36 14.20 2.50
C GLU A 125 -2.29 13.44 3.44
N ARG A 126 -3.51 13.11 2.97
CA ARG A 126 -4.49 12.33 3.73
C ARG A 126 -4.00 10.90 3.97
N VAL A 127 -3.43 10.24 2.96
CA VAL A 127 -2.87 8.89 3.11
C VAL A 127 -1.69 8.90 4.08
N VAL A 128 -0.78 9.87 3.96
CA VAL A 128 0.38 9.98 4.86
C VAL A 128 -0.05 10.21 6.30
N ARG A 129 -1.00 11.13 6.55
CA ARG A 129 -1.59 11.33 7.88
C ARG A 129 -2.24 10.05 8.41
N TRP A 130 -2.99 9.34 7.57
CA TRP A 130 -3.58 8.07 7.96
C TRP A 130 -2.53 7.03 8.37
N LEU A 131 -1.44 6.87 7.60
CA LEU A 131 -0.34 5.97 7.94
C LEU A 131 0.27 6.32 9.31
N VAL A 132 0.53 7.60 9.55
CA VAL A 132 1.16 8.10 10.79
C VAL A 132 0.23 8.02 11.99
N ASP A 133 -0.96 8.64 11.91
CA ASP A 133 -1.90 8.77 13.03
C ASP A 133 -2.45 7.42 13.47
N ARG A 134 -2.60 6.48 12.53
CA ARG A 134 -3.10 5.12 12.79
C ARG A 134 -1.97 4.12 13.02
N LYS A 135 -0.71 4.55 12.95
CA LYS A 135 0.49 3.73 13.16
C LYS A 135 0.49 2.47 12.27
N VAL A 136 0.08 2.64 11.01
CA VAL A 136 0.05 1.55 10.03
C VAL A 136 1.49 1.19 9.68
N SER A 137 1.99 0.10 10.26
CA SER A 137 3.35 -0.39 10.02
C SER A 137 3.38 -1.42 8.90
N LYS A 138 2.28 -2.13 8.68
CA LYS A 138 2.03 -3.05 7.57
C LYS A 138 0.82 -2.57 6.78
N CYS A 139 1.03 -2.09 5.56
CA CYS A 139 -0.04 -1.56 4.72
C CYS A 139 -0.33 -2.51 3.57
N ALA A 140 -1.51 -3.13 3.54
CA ALA A 140 -2.00 -3.81 2.34
C ALA A 140 -2.45 -2.77 1.33
N ILE A 141 -1.90 -2.81 0.13
CA ILE A 141 -2.24 -1.89 -0.96
C ILE A 141 -2.81 -2.73 -2.09
N GLY A 142 -3.99 -2.33 -2.58
CA GLY A 142 -4.66 -3.03 -3.68
C GLY A 142 -5.68 -2.16 -4.39
N GLY A 143 -6.18 -2.66 -5.53
CA GLY A 143 -7.13 -1.97 -6.38
C GLY A 143 -7.34 -2.72 -7.70
N PRO A 144 -7.84 -2.05 -8.75
CA PRO A 144 -8.08 -2.67 -10.05
C PRO A 144 -6.82 -3.24 -10.70
N ARG A 145 -7.02 -4.31 -11.48
CA ARG A 145 -6.00 -4.86 -12.38
C ARG A 145 -5.92 -4.07 -13.67
N GLU A 146 -4.78 -4.17 -14.37
CA GLU A 146 -4.52 -3.37 -15.58
C GLU A 146 -5.56 -3.61 -16.69
N SER A 147 -6.04 -4.86 -16.85
CA SER A 147 -7.10 -5.14 -17.84
C SER A 147 -8.48 -4.55 -17.49
N GLU A 148 -8.72 -4.17 -16.23
CA GLU A 148 -9.98 -3.53 -15.81
C GLU A 148 -9.93 -2.03 -16.04
N VAL A 149 -8.79 -1.41 -15.76
CA VAL A 149 -8.57 0.04 -15.94
C VAL A 149 -7.21 0.25 -16.61
N PRO A 150 -7.16 0.33 -17.95
CA PRO A 150 -5.91 0.54 -18.66
C PRO A 150 -5.20 1.83 -18.22
N GLY A 151 -3.91 1.72 -17.87
CA GLY A 151 -3.10 2.80 -17.35
C GLY A 151 -3.11 2.94 -15.82
N ILE A 152 -3.89 2.13 -15.09
CA ILE A 152 -4.00 2.23 -13.64
C ILE A 152 -2.68 1.92 -12.92
N GLU A 153 -1.86 1.01 -13.46
CA GLU A 153 -0.55 0.70 -12.88
C GLU A 153 0.31 1.97 -12.77
N ARG A 154 0.45 2.72 -13.87
CA ARG A 154 1.26 3.94 -13.91
C ARG A 154 0.68 5.05 -13.03
N GLN A 155 -0.65 5.20 -13.01
CA GLN A 155 -1.33 6.19 -12.16
C GLN A 155 -1.10 5.88 -10.68
N ALA A 156 -1.30 4.63 -10.28
CA ALA A 156 -1.09 4.15 -8.91
C ALA A 156 0.38 4.29 -8.49
N GLU A 157 1.33 3.92 -9.35
CA GLU A 157 2.76 4.04 -9.07
C GLU A 157 3.13 5.51 -8.80
N THR A 158 2.70 6.41 -9.69
CA THR A 158 2.95 7.86 -9.54
C THR A 158 2.39 8.40 -8.22
N PHE A 159 1.17 8.00 -7.86
CA PHE A 159 0.54 8.39 -6.60
C PHE A 159 1.32 7.85 -5.39
N LEU A 160 1.67 6.57 -5.39
CA LEU A 160 2.36 5.91 -4.28
C LEU A 160 3.79 6.45 -4.09
N LEU A 161 4.49 6.78 -5.18
CA LEU A 161 5.79 7.45 -5.09
C LEU A 161 5.70 8.79 -4.35
N LYS A 162 4.66 9.59 -4.60
CA LYS A 162 4.43 10.85 -3.86
C LYS A 162 4.11 10.60 -2.38
N VAL A 163 3.30 9.58 -2.08
CA VAL A 163 2.99 9.19 -0.69
C VAL A 163 4.26 8.81 0.06
N PHE A 164 5.10 7.97 -0.52
CA PHE A 164 6.31 7.48 0.13
C PHE A 164 7.39 8.56 0.24
N ASP A 165 7.52 9.45 -0.75
CA ASP A 165 8.38 10.63 -0.67
C ASP A 165 8.00 11.52 0.52
N LEU A 166 6.72 11.87 0.64
CA LEU A 166 6.25 12.71 1.73
C LEU A 166 6.41 12.03 3.10
N LEU A 167 6.14 10.72 3.19
CA LEU A 167 6.33 9.93 4.41
C LEU A 167 7.79 9.90 4.87
N GLU A 168 8.73 9.73 3.92
CA GLU A 168 10.16 9.73 4.19
C GLU A 168 10.63 11.11 4.67
N ASN A 169 10.17 12.19 4.02
CA ASN A 169 10.48 13.56 4.40
C ASN A 169 10.02 13.92 5.81
N ILE A 170 8.80 13.50 6.20
CA ILE A 170 8.30 13.68 7.58
C ILE A 170 9.16 12.89 8.58
N SER A 171 9.55 11.66 8.23
CA SER A 171 10.38 10.83 9.10
C SER A 171 11.74 11.49 9.36
N LYS A 172 12.42 11.98 8.31
CA LYS A 172 13.69 12.70 8.41
C LYS A 172 13.58 13.98 9.25
N ALA A 173 12.51 14.75 9.08
CA ALA A 173 12.28 15.97 9.86
C ALA A 173 12.09 15.68 11.37
N SER A 174 11.42 14.59 11.71
CA SER A 174 11.21 14.17 13.11
C SER A 174 12.51 13.74 13.81
N GLU A 175 13.41 13.09 13.09
CA GLU A 175 14.71 12.65 13.60
C GLU A 175 15.65 13.83 13.87
N HIS A 176 15.68 14.80 12.95
CA HIS A 176 16.48 16.03 13.12
C HIS A 176 16.05 16.86 14.31
N ASN A 177 14.73 16.96 14.55
CA ASN A 177 14.20 17.68 15.72
C ASN A 177 14.53 16.97 17.03
N THR A 178 14.45 15.63 17.06
CA THR A 178 14.79 14.83 18.25
C THR A 178 16.27 14.97 18.62
N ALA A 179 17.17 14.95 17.62
CA ALA A 179 18.61 15.11 17.83
C ALA A 179 18.98 16.51 18.39
N LYS A 180 18.31 17.58 17.95
CA LYS A 180 18.54 18.94 18.49
C LYS A 180 18.07 19.11 19.93
N THR A 181 16.96 18.49 20.31
CA THR A 181 16.44 18.57 21.69
C THR A 181 17.35 17.82 22.66
N ALA A 182 17.84 16.62 22.28
CA ALA A 182 18.77 15.84 23.11
C ALA A 182 20.13 16.54 23.32
N SER A 183 20.68 17.19 22.29
CA SER A 183 21.94 17.96 22.42
C SER A 183 21.80 19.22 23.28
N SER A 184 20.60 19.76 23.45
CA SER A 184 20.36 20.97 24.26
C SER A 184 20.18 20.65 25.75
N SER A 185 19.74 19.43 26.10
CA SER A 185 19.62 19.00 27.50
C SER A 185 20.95 18.65 28.16
N ASP A 186 21.97 18.27 27.40
CA ASP A 186 23.31 17.95 27.93
C ASP A 186 24.14 19.21 28.28
N LEU A 187 23.71 20.39 27.83
CA LEU A 187 24.37 21.66 28.12
C LEU A 187 23.87 22.35 29.41
N GLN A 188 22.85 21.79 30.09
CA GLN A 188 22.28 22.38 31.33
C GLN A 188 22.63 21.64 32.63
N VAL A 189 23.45 20.58 32.59
CA VAL A 189 23.80 19.80 33.81
C VAL A 189 25.19 20.15 34.38
N ASN A 190 25.95 21.06 33.74
CA ASN A 190 27.26 21.52 34.22
C ASN A 190 27.27 23.01 34.58
N GLY A 191 26.32 23.43 35.43
CA GLY A 191 26.26 24.79 36.01
C GLY A 191 26.23 24.74 37.53
#